data_AF-A0A518ELF9-F1
#
_entry.id   AF-A0A518ELF9-F1
#
_cell.length_a   1.000
_cell.length_b   1.000
_cell.length_c   1.000
_cell.angle_alpha   90.00
_cell.angle_beta   90.00
_cell.angle_gamma   90.00
#
_symmetry.space_group_name_H-M   'P 1'
#
loop_
_entity.id
_entity.type
_entity.pdbx_description
1 polymer ?
#
loop_
_entity_poly.entity_id
_entity_poly.type
_entity_poly.pdbx_seq_one_letter_code
_entity_poly.pdbx_strand_id
1 'polypeptide(L)'
;MPAHDRTNEERQTRLQERKALRRIERSRLGVACGCIAIATAPLTIFLTRHSIAAIQKTYGVHTRPGGLGGDLSPLLLTYLIGAGLALGGIGLLAPRSWGWWLTAAAAALGPFDLFRIYRSLFATINFDHPDVDRVLRNLGVFTGIPMMFYGAVLALLFVRSVRQTYRIGS
;
A
#
# COMPACT_ATOMS: atom_id res chain seq x y z
N MET A 1 38.31 15.61 -42.85
CA MET A 1 37.92 15.59 -41.41
C MET A 1 36.54 14.92 -41.24
N PRO A 2 36.42 13.57 -41.25
CA PRO A 2 35.12 12.89 -41.10
C PRO A 2 34.90 12.18 -39.75
N ALA A 3 35.90 12.21 -38.84
CA ALA A 3 35.84 11.47 -37.58
C ALA A 3 34.88 12.08 -36.55
N HIS A 4 34.63 13.39 -36.62
CA HIS A 4 33.83 14.10 -35.62
C HIS A 4 32.31 13.87 -35.77
N ASP A 5 31.83 13.60 -36.99
CA ASP A 5 30.41 13.37 -37.28
C ASP A 5 29.95 11.97 -36.85
N ARG A 6 30.78 10.93 -37.06
CA ARG A 6 30.46 9.56 -36.60
C ARG A 6 30.23 9.47 -35.10
N THR A 7 31.02 10.21 -34.32
CA THR A 7 30.85 10.27 -32.86
C THR A 7 29.57 10.97 -32.42
N ASN A 8 29.05 11.92 -33.19
CA ASN A 8 27.79 12.60 -32.87
C ASN A 8 26.58 11.73 -33.22
N GLU A 9 26.64 11.01 -34.35
CA GLU A 9 25.60 10.06 -34.75
C GLU A 9 25.49 8.89 -33.77
N GLU A 10 26.60 8.32 -33.32
CA GLU A 10 26.60 7.28 -32.27
C GLU A 10 26.06 7.79 -30.92
N ARG A 11 26.36 9.04 -30.57
CA ARG A 11 25.82 9.66 -29.35
C ARG A 11 24.31 9.88 -29.45
N GLN A 12 23.84 10.31 -30.63
CA GLN A 12 22.42 10.54 -30.88
C GLN A 12 21.63 9.24 -30.95
N THR A 13 22.16 8.19 -31.57
CA THR A 13 21.55 6.85 -31.56
C THR A 13 21.53 6.27 -30.16
N ARG A 14 22.61 6.34 -29.36
CA ARG A 14 22.57 5.91 -27.95
C ARG A 14 21.60 6.74 -27.10
N LEU A 15 21.43 8.03 -27.40
CA LEU A 15 20.44 8.89 -26.73
C LEU A 15 19.01 8.54 -27.17
N GLN A 16 18.80 8.20 -28.43
CA GLN A 16 17.51 7.74 -28.96
C GLN A 16 17.16 6.35 -28.46
N GLU A 17 18.10 5.40 -28.41
CA GLU A 17 17.93 4.11 -27.76
C GLU A 17 17.66 4.28 -26.26
N ARG A 18 18.37 5.18 -25.56
CA ARG A 18 18.05 5.52 -24.17
C ARG A 18 16.67 6.15 -24.03
N LYS A 19 16.21 6.95 -25.00
CA LYS A 19 14.85 7.52 -25.03
C LYS A 19 13.79 6.47 -25.41
N ALA A 20 14.12 5.51 -26.27
CA ALA A 20 13.28 4.39 -26.67
C ALA A 20 13.15 3.36 -25.53
N LEU A 21 14.23 3.11 -24.80
CA LEU A 21 14.26 2.36 -23.54
C LEU A 21 13.51 3.10 -22.42
N ARG A 22 13.52 4.45 -22.40
CA ARG A 22 12.62 5.23 -21.51
C ARG A 22 11.16 5.21 -21.97
N ARG A 23 10.91 4.92 -23.24
CA ARG A 23 9.59 4.62 -23.84
C ARG A 23 9.28 3.12 -23.81
N ILE A 24 10.03 2.29 -23.08
CA ILE A 24 9.52 0.98 -22.66
C ILE A 24 8.19 1.28 -21.98
N GLU A 25 7.14 0.82 -22.64
CA GLU A 25 5.76 1.13 -22.37
C GLU A 25 5.51 1.12 -20.86
N ARG A 26 4.80 2.14 -20.37
CA ARG A 26 4.25 2.11 -19.00
C ARG A 26 3.65 0.72 -18.80
N SER A 27 4.33 -0.13 -18.03
CA SER A 27 3.84 -1.49 -17.80
C SER A 27 2.42 -1.35 -17.28
N ARG A 28 1.44 -1.88 -18.02
CA ARG A 28 0.02 -1.80 -17.62
C ARG A 28 -0.15 -2.30 -16.18
N LEU A 29 0.69 -3.27 -15.79
CA LEU A 29 0.78 -3.81 -14.43
C LEU A 29 1.37 -2.81 -13.42
N GLY A 30 2.38 -2.02 -13.80
CA GLY A 30 2.92 -0.95 -12.95
C GLY A 30 1.91 0.17 -12.71
N VAL A 31 1.16 0.55 -13.74
CA VAL A 31 0.04 1.51 -13.63
C VAL A 31 -1.07 0.95 -12.75
N ALA A 32 -1.51 -0.28 -13.01
CA ALA A 32 -2.52 -0.95 -12.20
C ALA A 32 -2.08 -1.06 -10.72
N CYS A 33 -0.82 -1.43 -10.48
CA CYS A 33 -0.25 -1.48 -9.14
C CYS A 33 -0.26 -0.12 -8.45
N GLY A 34 0.07 0.96 -9.18
CA GLY A 34 -0.02 2.33 -8.68
C GLY A 34 -1.44 2.73 -8.29
N CYS A 35 -2.42 2.45 -9.15
CA CYS A 35 -3.83 2.71 -8.88
C CYS A 35 -4.34 1.92 -7.67
N ILE A 36 -4.02 0.63 -7.59
CA ILE A 36 -4.41 -0.22 -6.46
C ILE A 36 -3.77 0.29 -5.17
N ALA A 37 -2.48 0.63 -5.17
CA ALA A 37 -1.81 1.19 -3.99
C ALA A 37 -2.47 2.48 -3.50
N ILE A 38 -2.79 3.40 -4.41
CA ILE A 38 -3.48 4.66 -4.08
C ILE A 38 -4.88 4.39 -3.52
N ALA A 39 -5.64 3.46 -4.08
CA ALA A 39 -6.98 3.10 -3.60
C ALA A 39 -6.95 2.37 -2.24
N THR A 40 -5.90 1.57 -2.00
CA THR A 40 -5.73 0.77 -0.77
C THR A 40 -5.50 1.67 0.44
N ALA A 41 -4.82 2.80 0.27
CA ALA A 41 -4.52 3.74 1.35
C ALA A 41 -5.78 4.28 2.08
N PRO A 42 -6.74 4.95 1.42
CA PRO A 42 -7.95 5.43 2.08
C PRO A 42 -8.87 4.28 2.51
N LEU A 43 -8.93 3.18 1.74
CA LEU A 43 -9.76 2.03 2.07
C LEU A 43 -9.34 1.41 3.41
N THR A 44 -8.04 1.22 3.63
CA THR A 44 -7.50 0.64 4.88
C THR A 44 -7.86 1.53 6.07
N ILE A 45 -7.68 2.84 5.95
CA ILE A 45 -8.01 3.80 7.01
C ILE A 45 -9.51 3.77 7.32
N PHE A 46 -10.34 3.77 6.28
CA PHE A 46 -11.80 3.75 6.43
C PHE A 46 -12.29 2.47 7.13
N LEU A 47 -11.85 1.30 6.68
CA LEU A 47 -12.27 0.01 7.25
C LEU A 47 -11.79 -0.15 8.70
N THR A 48 -10.59 0.32 9.01
CA THR A 48 -10.04 0.30 10.38
C THR A 48 -10.87 1.19 11.31
N ARG A 49 -11.17 2.43 10.89
CA ARG A 49 -12.03 3.35 11.66
C ARG A 49 -13.43 2.79 11.86
N HIS A 50 -14.03 2.21 10.82
CA HIS A 50 -15.35 1.61 10.90
C HIS A 50 -15.37 0.42 11.87
N SER A 51 -14.33 -0.42 11.86
CA SER A 51 -14.19 -1.55 12.79
C SER A 51 -14.10 -1.10 14.25
N ILE A 52 -13.31 -0.04 14.52
CA ILE A 52 -13.21 0.56 15.87
C ILE A 52 -14.56 1.09 16.33
N ALA A 53 -15.24 1.87 15.47
CA ALA A 53 -16.54 2.44 15.79
C ALA A 53 -17.62 1.37 16.03
N ALA A 54 -17.60 0.28 15.26
CA ALA A 54 -18.52 -0.85 15.43
C ALA A 54 -18.34 -1.51 16.80
N ILE A 55 -17.10 -1.82 17.20
CA ILE A 55 -16.80 -2.40 18.52
C ILE A 55 -17.20 -1.45 19.65
N GLN A 56 -16.87 -0.17 19.53
CA GLN A 56 -17.25 0.84 20.53
C GLN A 56 -18.78 0.94 20.70
N LYS A 57 -19.53 0.89 19.60
CA LYS A 57 -21.00 0.92 19.61
C LYS A 57 -21.60 -0.35 20.22
N THR A 58 -21.07 -1.53 19.87
CA THR A 58 -21.65 -2.80 20.33
C THR A 58 -21.32 -3.11 21.79
N TYR A 59 -20.10 -2.85 22.24
CA TYR A 59 -19.66 -3.23 23.58
C TYR A 59 -19.66 -2.07 24.59
N GLY A 60 -20.16 -0.89 24.20
CA GLY A 60 -20.28 0.26 25.09
C GLY A 60 -18.95 0.72 25.69
N VAL A 61 -17.83 0.46 25.00
CA VAL A 61 -16.48 0.87 25.45
C VAL A 61 -16.35 2.38 25.28
N HIS A 62 -17.01 3.13 26.16
CA HIS A 62 -16.75 4.54 26.37
C HIS A 62 -15.48 4.63 27.20
N THR A 63 -14.35 4.87 26.52
CA THR A 63 -13.19 5.60 27.05
C THR A 63 -12.81 5.28 28.50
N ARG A 64 -12.07 4.19 28.72
CA ARG A 64 -11.05 4.26 29.77
C ARG A 64 -9.98 5.27 29.33
N PRO A 65 -9.51 6.18 30.19
CA PRO A 65 -8.34 7.00 29.87
C PRO A 65 -7.15 6.05 29.69
N GLY A 66 -6.72 5.89 28.43
CA GLY A 66 -5.77 4.85 27.97
C GLY A 66 -6.29 3.96 26.83
N GLY A 67 -7.59 4.01 26.50
CA GLY A 67 -8.21 3.20 25.44
C GLY A 67 -8.66 4.05 24.26
N LEU A 68 -7.99 3.90 23.10
CA LEU A 68 -8.38 4.14 21.69
C LEU A 68 -9.33 5.32 21.29
N GLY A 69 -9.75 6.18 22.20
CA GLY A 69 -10.88 7.11 22.03
C GLY A 69 -10.50 8.58 22.00
N GLY A 70 -9.21 8.92 21.98
CA GLY A 70 -8.76 10.32 21.95
C GLY A 70 -7.38 10.53 21.37
N ASP A 71 -6.48 9.55 21.49
CA ASP A 71 -5.16 9.64 20.89
C ASP A 71 -5.18 9.21 19.43
N LEU A 72 -4.61 10.03 18.55
CA LEU A 72 -4.25 9.68 17.16
C LEU A 72 -3.16 8.58 17.10
N SER A 73 -2.53 8.29 18.24
CA SER A 73 -1.42 7.34 18.42
C SER A 73 -1.63 5.93 17.85
N PRO A 74 -2.78 5.24 18.04
CA PRO A 74 -2.93 3.87 17.59
C PRO A 74 -3.03 3.75 16.07
N LEU A 75 -3.47 4.81 15.38
CA LEU A 75 -3.63 4.87 13.92
C LEU A 75 -2.48 5.60 13.21
N LEU A 76 -1.54 6.22 13.94
CA LEU A 76 -0.43 6.96 13.35
C LEU A 76 0.36 6.09 12.36
N LEU A 77 0.66 4.85 12.74
CA LEU A 77 1.35 3.91 11.87
C LEU A 77 0.53 3.57 10.61
N THR A 78 -0.79 3.40 10.76
CA THR A 78 -1.71 3.17 9.62
C THR A 78 -1.73 4.37 8.67
N TYR A 79 -1.70 5.59 9.20
CA TYR A 79 -1.62 6.81 8.39
C TYR A 79 -0.28 6.91 7.66
N LEU A 80 0.84 6.59 8.32
CA LEU A 80 2.17 6.57 7.68
C LEU A 80 2.25 5.51 6.58
N ILE A 81 1.70 4.32 6.81
CA ILE A 81 1.61 3.25 5.81
C ILE A 81 0.72 3.68 4.64
N GLY A 82 -0.45 4.26 4.93
CA GLY A 82 -1.35 4.78 3.90
C GLY A 82 -0.70 5.90 3.06
N ALA A 83 0.01 6.82 3.71
CA ALA A 83 0.78 7.87 3.03
C ALA A 83 1.90 7.28 2.17
N GLY A 84 2.62 6.27 2.68
CA GLY A 84 3.64 5.53 1.93
C GLY A 84 3.06 4.82 0.70
N LEU A 85 1.90 4.17 0.83
CA LEU A 85 1.20 3.57 -0.30
C LEU A 85 0.76 4.60 -1.34
N ALA A 86 0.17 5.72 -0.90
CA ALA A 86 -0.33 6.76 -1.81
C ALA A 86 0.81 7.46 -2.55
N LEU A 87 1.83 7.92 -1.82
CA LEU A 87 3.02 8.56 -2.40
C LEU A 87 3.82 7.59 -3.26
N GLY A 88 3.98 6.34 -2.80
CA GLY A 88 4.64 5.29 -3.54
C GLY A 88 3.89 4.98 -4.83
N GLY A 89 2.56 4.86 -4.75
CA GLY A 89 1.68 4.64 -5.89
C GLY A 89 1.75 5.78 -6.92
N ILE A 90 1.80 7.04 -6.47
CA ILE A 90 2.07 8.20 -7.35
C ILE A 90 3.46 8.07 -7.99
N GLY A 91 4.47 7.64 -7.22
CA GLY A 91 5.81 7.34 -7.74
C GLY A 91 5.81 6.24 -8.79
N LEU A 92 4.95 5.23 -8.65
CA LEU A 92 4.75 4.18 -9.66
C LEU A 92 4.14 4.76 -10.94
N LEU A 93 3.16 5.66 -10.84
CA LEU A 93 2.55 6.33 -12.00
C LEU A 93 3.51 7.29 -12.73
N ALA A 94 4.49 7.86 -12.01
CA ALA A 94 5.52 8.78 -12.52
C ALA A 94 6.83 8.08 -12.95
N PRO A 95 6.77 6.79 -13.32
CA PRO A 95 7.87 5.80 -13.30
C PRO A 95 9.14 6.16 -12.52
N ARG A 96 9.01 6.46 -11.22
CA ARG A 96 10.16 6.73 -10.34
C ARG A 96 10.52 5.50 -9.52
N SER A 97 11.81 5.14 -9.47
CA SER A 97 12.30 4.00 -8.69
C SER A 97 12.02 4.11 -7.20
N TRP A 98 12.01 5.33 -6.64
CA TRP A 98 11.62 5.56 -5.25
C TRP A 98 10.17 5.15 -4.96
N GLY A 99 9.28 5.22 -5.97
CA GLY A 99 7.89 4.80 -5.85
C GLY A 99 7.77 3.31 -5.55
N TRP A 100 8.57 2.49 -6.25
CA TRP A 100 8.61 1.05 -6.02
C TRP A 100 9.02 0.71 -4.59
N TRP A 101 10.11 1.29 -4.08
CA TRP A 101 10.60 1.03 -2.73
C TRP A 101 9.61 1.47 -1.65
N LEU A 102 9.00 2.64 -1.83
CA LEU A 102 8.05 3.17 -0.86
C LEU A 102 6.76 2.34 -0.83
N THR A 103 6.23 1.96 -2.00
CA THR A 103 5.07 1.06 -2.08
C THR A 103 5.39 -0.32 -1.52
N ALA A 104 6.57 -0.89 -1.82
CA ALA A 104 6.98 -2.20 -1.30
C ALA A 104 7.09 -2.20 0.23
N ALA A 105 7.74 -1.18 0.80
CA ALA A 105 7.87 -1.04 2.26
C ALA A 105 6.50 -0.87 2.92
N ALA A 106 5.66 0.03 2.39
CA ALA A 106 4.31 0.23 2.91
C ALA A 106 3.46 -1.04 2.79
N ALA A 107 3.55 -1.75 1.67
CA ALA A 107 2.77 -2.95 1.44
C ALA A 107 3.24 -4.15 2.27
N ALA A 108 4.53 -4.22 2.61
CA ALA A 108 5.06 -5.20 3.54
C ALA A 108 4.67 -4.89 4.99
N LEU A 109 4.68 -3.62 5.40
CA LEU A 109 4.37 -3.22 6.78
C LEU A 109 2.87 -3.18 7.08
N GLY A 110 2.03 -2.90 6.07
CA GLY A 110 0.56 -2.82 6.20
C GLY A 110 -0.09 -4.01 6.90
N PRO A 111 0.18 -5.27 6.48
CA PRO A 111 -0.36 -6.45 7.13
C PRO A 111 0.04 -6.58 8.60
N PHE A 112 1.26 -6.19 8.99
CA PHE A 112 1.71 -6.23 10.38
C PHE A 112 0.99 -5.19 11.25
N ASP A 113 0.80 -3.97 10.73
CA ASP A 113 0.05 -2.95 11.45
C ASP A 113 -1.44 -3.33 11.58
N LEU A 114 -2.05 -3.87 10.53
CA LEU A 114 -3.39 -4.44 10.59
C LEU A 114 -3.47 -5.54 11.64
N PHE A 115 -2.54 -6.50 11.63
CA PHE A 115 -2.52 -7.57 12.62
C PHE A 115 -2.44 -7.01 14.06
N ARG A 116 -1.58 -6.01 14.30
CA ARG A 116 -1.45 -5.32 15.59
C ARG A 116 -2.77 -4.70 16.04
N ILE A 117 -3.45 -3.98 15.15
CA ILE A 117 -4.73 -3.30 15.45
C ILE A 117 -5.83 -4.32 15.71
N TYR A 118 -6.02 -5.27 14.78
CA TYR A 118 -7.10 -6.24 14.89
C TYR A 118 -6.90 -7.20 16.05
N ARG A 119 -5.67 -7.62 16.37
CA ARG A 119 -5.37 -8.34 17.63
C ARG A 119 -5.84 -7.56 18.86
N SER A 120 -5.58 -6.25 18.88
CA SER A 120 -6.01 -5.39 19.99
C SER A 120 -7.53 -5.27 20.06
N LEU A 121 -8.20 -5.19 18.90
CA LEU A 121 -9.66 -5.19 18.81
C LEU A 121 -10.26 -6.52 19.28
N PHE A 122 -9.74 -7.67 18.86
CA PHE A 122 -10.20 -8.98 19.32
C PHE A 122 -10.05 -9.15 20.84
N ALA A 123 -9.00 -8.59 21.44
CA ALA A 123 -8.82 -8.62 22.90
C ALA A 123 -9.87 -7.80 23.68
N THR A 124 -10.60 -6.89 23.00
CA THR A 124 -11.67 -6.08 23.63
C THR A 124 -13.07 -6.66 23.46
N ILE A 125 -13.22 -7.74 22.70
CA ILE A 125 -14.52 -8.36 22.42
C ILE A 125 -14.98 -9.15 23.64
N ASN A 126 -16.20 -8.89 24.10
CA ASN A 126 -16.88 -9.77 25.04
C ASN A 126 -17.51 -10.94 24.27
N PHE A 127 -17.01 -12.16 24.50
CA PHE A 127 -17.49 -13.37 23.82
C PHE A 127 -18.88 -13.83 24.28
N ASP A 128 -19.36 -13.34 25.42
CA ASP A 128 -20.69 -13.68 25.95
C ASP A 128 -21.80 -12.77 25.39
N HIS A 129 -21.47 -11.80 24.54
CA HIS A 129 -22.44 -10.85 23.98
C HIS A 129 -23.29 -11.51 22.87
N PRO A 130 -24.62 -11.31 22.84
CA PRO A 130 -25.50 -11.95 21.85
C PRO A 130 -25.14 -11.63 20.39
N ASP A 131 -24.53 -10.47 20.13
CA ASP A 131 -24.07 -10.08 18.79
C ASP A 131 -22.62 -10.48 18.43
N VAL A 132 -21.94 -11.30 19.25
CA VAL A 132 -20.51 -11.61 19.06
C VAL A 132 -20.20 -12.18 17.67
N ASP A 133 -20.99 -13.14 17.19
CA ASP A 133 -20.77 -13.79 15.89
C ASP A 133 -20.84 -12.81 14.72
N ARG A 134 -21.73 -11.83 14.82
CA ARG A 134 -21.88 -10.77 13.82
C ARG A 134 -20.65 -9.86 13.82
N VAL A 135 -20.16 -9.48 14.99
CA VAL A 135 -18.97 -8.64 15.12
C VAL A 135 -17.72 -9.37 14.63
N LEU A 136 -17.53 -10.63 15.01
CA LEU A 136 -16.41 -11.46 14.56
C LEU A 136 -16.41 -11.64 13.04
N ARG A 137 -17.56 -11.90 12.42
CA ARG A 137 -17.68 -12.01 10.96
C ARG A 137 -17.32 -10.70 10.27
N ASN A 138 -17.85 -9.58 10.76
CA ASN A 138 -17.55 -8.26 10.21
C ASN A 138 -16.06 -7.92 10.33
N LEU A 139 -15.46 -8.19 11.49
CA LEU A 139 -14.02 -8.01 11.70
C LEU A 139 -13.20 -8.87 10.74
N GLY A 140 -13.56 -10.14 10.56
CA GLY A 140 -12.89 -11.02 9.59
C GLY A 140 -12.88 -10.44 8.18
N VAL A 141 -14.03 -9.95 7.71
CA VAL A 141 -14.14 -9.30 6.39
C VAL A 141 -13.31 -8.02 6.33
N PHE A 142 -13.41 -7.16 7.34
CA PHE A 142 -12.69 -5.88 7.37
C PHE A 142 -11.19 -6.02 7.55
N THR A 143 -10.70 -7.14 8.11
CA THR A 143 -9.27 -7.46 8.17
C THR A 143 -8.78 -8.07 6.86
N GLY A 144 -9.58 -8.99 6.31
CA GLY A 144 -9.22 -9.76 5.12
C GLY A 144 -9.12 -8.92 3.85
N ILE A 145 -10.08 -7.99 3.64
CA ILE A 145 -10.10 -7.15 2.45
C ILE A 145 -8.80 -6.32 2.31
N PRO A 146 -8.39 -5.50 3.30
CA PRO A 146 -7.11 -4.80 3.24
C PRO A 146 -5.91 -5.73 3.05
N MET A 147 -5.84 -6.86 3.76
CA MET A 147 -4.73 -7.81 3.62
C MET A 147 -4.59 -8.34 2.18
N MET A 148 -5.72 -8.63 1.52
CA MET A 148 -5.70 -9.04 0.11
C MET A 148 -5.16 -7.94 -0.81
N PHE A 149 -5.53 -6.68 -0.57
CA PHE A 149 -5.01 -5.55 -1.35
C PHE A 149 -3.51 -5.36 -1.16
N TYR A 150 -3.01 -5.41 0.08
CA TYR A 150 -1.58 -5.37 0.38
C TYR A 150 -0.82 -6.51 -0.31
N GLY A 151 -1.35 -7.74 -0.23
CA GLY A 151 -0.79 -8.90 -0.91
C GLY A 151 -0.78 -8.76 -2.43
N ALA A 152 -1.85 -8.25 -3.03
CA ALA A 152 -1.94 -8.00 -4.46
C ALA A 152 -0.93 -6.95 -4.93
N VAL A 153 -0.78 -5.84 -4.18
CA VAL A 153 0.23 -4.80 -4.46
C VAL A 153 1.64 -5.40 -4.41
N LEU A 154 1.97 -6.17 -3.38
CA LEU A 154 3.26 -6.86 -3.30
C LEU A 154 3.48 -7.82 -4.47
N ALA A 155 2.49 -8.68 -4.76
CA ALA A 155 2.58 -9.63 -5.86
C ALA A 155 2.85 -8.94 -7.20
N LEU A 156 2.14 -7.84 -7.48
CA LEU A 156 2.35 -7.03 -8.69
C LEU A 156 3.72 -6.36 -8.73
N LEU A 157 4.22 -5.83 -7.60
CA LEU A 157 5.55 -5.21 -7.52
C LEU A 157 6.68 -6.18 -7.84
N PHE A 158 6.53 -7.46 -7.50
CA PHE A 158 7.53 -8.50 -7.75
C PHE A 158 7.47 -9.12 -9.15
N VAL A 159 6.46 -8.79 -9.96
CA VAL A 159 6.41 -9.21 -11.36
C VAL A 159 7.63 -8.66 -12.11
N ARG A 160 8.30 -9.51 -12.89
CA ARG A 160 9.53 -9.18 -13.62
C ARG A 160 9.39 -7.92 -14.48
N SER A 161 8.28 -7.75 -15.19
CA SER A 161 8.03 -6.58 -16.03
C SER A 161 7.92 -5.29 -15.23
N VAL A 162 7.35 -5.34 -14.03
CA VAL A 162 7.28 -4.20 -13.11
C VAL A 162 8.68 -3.90 -12.59
N ARG A 163 9.39 -4.89 -12.05
CA ARG A 163 10.78 -4.73 -11.58
C ARG A 163 11.72 -4.13 -12.64
N GLN A 164 11.63 -4.59 -13.88
CA GLN A 164 12.41 -4.05 -15.01
C GLN A 164 12.05 -2.59 -15.31
N THR A 165 10.76 -2.24 -15.27
CA THR A 165 10.28 -0.86 -15.46
C THR A 165 10.93 0.10 -14.46
N TYR A 166 11.08 -0.33 -13.21
CA TYR A 166 11.66 0.49 -12.12
C TYR A 166 13.16 0.21 -11.87
N ARG A 167 13.81 -0.61 -12.71
CA ARG A 167 15.23 -0.99 -12.62
C ARG A 167 15.62 -1.65 -11.29
N ILE A 168 14.75 -2.51 -10.76
CA ILE A 168 14.92 -3.19 -9.47
C ILE A 168 15.49 -4.61 -9.69
N GLY A 169 16.81 -4.72 -9.57
CA GLY A 169 17.56 -5.97 -9.75
C GLY A 169 17.60 -6.38 -11.22
N SER A 170 18.76 -6.16 -11.85
CA SER A 170 19.12 -6.69 -13.17
C SER A 170 19.46 -8.16 -13.09
#